data_AF-A0AAV5LIH9-F1
#
_entry.id   AF-A0AAV5LIH9-F1
#
_cell.length_a   1.000
_cell.length_b   1.000
_cell.length_c   1.000
_cell.angle_alpha   90.00
_cell.angle_beta   90.00
_cell.angle_gamma   90.00
#
_symmetry.space_group_name_H-M   'P 1'
#
loop_
_entity.id
_entity.type
_entity.pdbx_description
1 polymer ?
#
loop_
_entity_poly.entity_id
_entity_poly.type
_entity_poly.pdbx_seq_one_letter_code
_entity_poly.pdbx_strand_id
1 'polypeptide(L)'
;MSLRCLLPNGDFETPPSSGFQSEANQAITDGRTEIPSWKAHGTVELVESGQKQGGMILIVPEGTHAVRLGNDAEISQEITVEKGSTYSVSFSAARTCAQLESLNVSVLSASQNIDLQTLYSVQGWDPYAWAFEAENDKVELVFRNTGMEDDPTCGPIIDDIAIKKLFTPDRPKGKMETKNAVCCSYGKI
;
A
#
# COMPACT_ATOMS: atom_id res chain seq x y z
N MET A 1 -14.72 -15.32 -3.62
CA MET A 1 -14.38 -14.58 -4.86
C MET A 1 -14.21 -13.13 -4.43
N SER A 2 -12.98 -12.71 -4.16
CA SER A 2 -12.71 -11.32 -3.79
C SER A 2 -12.96 -10.45 -5.02
N LEU A 3 -13.78 -9.41 -4.88
CA LEU A 3 -14.05 -8.42 -5.93
C LEU A 3 -12.88 -7.42 -6.07
N ARG A 4 -11.87 -7.49 -5.19
CA ARG A 4 -10.72 -6.58 -5.15
C ARG A 4 -9.50 -7.27 -5.76
N CYS A 5 -8.81 -6.59 -6.69
CA CYS A 5 -7.56 -7.06 -7.30
C CYS A 5 -6.37 -6.81 -6.37
N LEU A 6 -6.50 -7.21 -5.10
CA LEU A 6 -5.46 -7.00 -4.08
C LEU A 6 -4.18 -7.74 -4.46
N LEU A 7 -3.06 -7.12 -4.14
CA LEU A 7 -1.79 -7.84 -4.08
C LEU A 7 -1.85 -8.89 -2.95
N PRO A 8 -1.02 -9.94 -3.02
CA PRO A 8 -0.85 -10.87 -1.90
C PRO A 8 -0.67 -10.11 -0.58
N ASN A 9 -1.61 -10.32 0.35
CA ASN A 9 -1.69 -9.62 1.64
C ASN A 9 -1.62 -8.08 1.52
N GLY A 10 -2.22 -7.49 0.48
CA GLY A 10 -2.26 -6.04 0.28
C GLY A 10 -3.21 -5.30 1.24
N ASP A 11 -4.09 -6.04 1.92
CA ASP A 11 -5.00 -5.60 2.98
C ASP A 11 -4.46 -5.89 4.39
N PHE A 12 -3.26 -6.48 4.50
CA PHE A 12 -2.55 -6.73 5.77
C PHE A 12 -3.28 -7.59 6.82
N GLU A 13 -4.37 -8.25 6.45
CA GLU A 13 -5.16 -9.11 7.36
C GLU A 13 -4.54 -10.50 7.58
N THR A 14 -3.49 -10.86 6.82
CA THR A 14 -2.77 -12.12 7.07
C THR A 14 -1.78 -11.92 8.22
N PRO A 15 -1.91 -12.68 9.33
CA PRO A 15 -1.03 -12.53 10.47
C PRO A 15 0.40 -13.00 10.16
N PRO A 16 1.41 -12.38 10.80
CA PRO A 16 2.77 -12.93 10.85
C PRO A 16 2.79 -14.36 11.41
N SER A 17 3.88 -15.09 11.19
CA SER A 17 4.03 -16.46 11.72
C SER A 17 3.88 -16.55 13.25
N SER A 18 4.22 -15.47 13.96
CA SER A 18 4.09 -15.31 15.40
C SER A 18 2.71 -14.81 15.87
N GLY A 19 1.79 -14.54 14.94
CA GLY A 19 0.52 -13.88 15.19
C GLY A 19 0.64 -12.35 15.22
N PHE A 20 -0.50 -11.65 15.28
CA PHE A 20 -0.52 -10.20 15.47
C PHE A 20 0.01 -9.85 16.87
N GLN A 21 0.91 -8.87 16.93
CA GLN A 21 1.50 -8.44 18.19
C GLN A 21 0.64 -7.34 18.81
N SER A 22 0.09 -7.60 20.00
CA SER A 22 -0.47 -6.55 20.86
C SER A 22 0.65 -5.74 21.54
N GLU A 23 0.37 -4.53 22.02
CA GLU A 23 1.28 -3.72 22.84
C GLU A 23 1.92 -4.50 24.01
N ALA A 24 1.22 -5.51 24.56
CA ALA A 24 1.74 -6.40 25.60
C ALA A 24 2.90 -7.33 25.16
N ASN A 25 3.06 -7.55 23.85
CA ASN A 25 4.05 -8.46 23.25
C ASN A 25 5.16 -7.72 22.46
N GLN A 26 5.01 -6.41 22.21
CA GLN A 26 5.98 -5.59 21.46
C GLN A 26 7.35 -5.48 22.14
N ALA A 27 7.46 -5.79 23.43
CA ALA A 27 8.69 -5.63 24.20
C ALA A 27 9.79 -6.69 23.93
N ILE A 28 9.55 -7.71 23.07
CA ILE A 28 10.45 -8.88 22.97
C ILE A 28 10.93 -9.19 21.54
N THR A 29 10.50 -8.47 20.49
CA THR A 29 11.00 -8.75 19.13
C THR A 29 12.12 -7.82 18.71
N ASP A 30 13.28 -8.42 18.45
CA ASP A 30 14.47 -7.83 17.86
C ASP A 30 14.17 -7.32 16.43
N GLY A 31 13.61 -6.11 16.35
CA GLY A 31 13.82 -5.15 15.27
C GLY A 31 13.31 -5.45 13.86
N ARG A 32 12.63 -6.57 13.58
CA ARG A 32 12.03 -6.84 12.27
C ARG A 32 10.56 -7.24 12.36
N THR A 33 9.70 -6.33 11.90
CA THR A 33 8.28 -6.58 11.65
C THR A 33 8.17 -7.54 10.47
N GLU A 34 7.76 -8.78 10.75
CA GLU A 34 7.39 -9.73 9.69
C GLU A 34 6.01 -9.33 9.16
N ILE A 35 5.92 -9.09 7.85
CA ILE A 35 4.65 -8.82 7.16
C ILE A 35 4.54 -9.88 6.06
N PRO A 36 3.60 -10.84 6.14
CA PRO A 36 3.47 -11.86 5.11
C PRO A 36 3.37 -11.25 3.71
N SER A 37 4.12 -11.78 2.75
CA SER A 37 4.21 -11.30 1.36
C SER A 37 4.86 -9.92 1.14
N TRP A 38 5.30 -9.22 2.19
CA TRP A 38 5.95 -7.91 2.07
C TRP A 38 7.32 -7.91 2.74
N LYS A 39 8.28 -7.22 2.13
CA LYS A 39 9.53 -6.86 2.81
C LYS A 39 9.31 -5.55 3.55
N ALA A 40 9.86 -5.43 4.75
CA ALA A 40 9.82 -4.22 5.54
C ALA A 40 11.25 -3.76 5.84
N HIS A 41 11.48 -2.45 5.77
CA HIS A 41 12.74 -1.80 6.15
C HIS A 41 12.47 -0.54 6.97
N GLY A 42 13.29 -0.30 7.99
CA GLY A 42 13.09 0.81 8.93
C GLY A 42 11.98 0.52 9.96
N THR A 43 11.39 1.59 10.50
CA THR A 43 10.33 1.51 11.51
C THR A 43 8.98 1.25 10.83
N VAL A 44 8.59 -0.02 10.73
CA VAL A 44 7.31 -0.43 10.16
C VAL A 44 6.47 -1.11 11.22
N GLU A 45 5.21 -0.73 11.37
CA GLU A 45 4.28 -1.30 12.35
C GLU A 45 3.02 -1.84 11.66
N LEU A 46 2.59 -3.04 12.08
CA LEU A 46 1.23 -3.51 11.81
C LEU A 46 0.32 -2.96 12.89
N VAL A 47 -0.55 -2.03 12.51
CA VAL A 47 -1.49 -1.38 13.44
C VAL A 47 -2.83 -2.09 13.46
N GLU A 48 -3.50 -2.06 14.61
CA GLU A 48 -4.83 -2.64 14.80
C GLU A 48 -5.91 -1.56 14.88
N SER A 49 -7.11 -1.85 14.39
CA SER A 49 -8.26 -0.96 14.50
C SER A 49 -8.58 -0.62 15.95
N GLY A 50 -8.65 0.68 16.26
CA GLY A 50 -8.87 1.16 17.61
C GLY A 50 -7.60 1.29 18.46
N GLN A 51 -6.42 0.90 17.94
CA GLN A 51 -5.13 1.19 18.55
C GLN A 51 -4.98 2.70 18.76
N LYS A 52 -4.35 3.08 19.88
CA LYS A 52 -4.16 4.48 20.24
C LYS A 52 -2.68 4.85 20.21
N GLN A 53 -2.40 6.05 19.73
CA GLN A 53 -1.12 6.71 19.92
C GLN A 53 -1.36 7.99 20.72
N GLY A 54 -0.94 7.98 21.99
CA GLY A 54 -1.26 9.06 22.93
C GLY A 54 -2.77 9.25 23.06
N GLY A 55 -3.26 10.43 22.67
CA GLY A 55 -4.69 10.78 22.70
C GLY A 55 -5.46 10.47 21.42
N MET A 56 -4.80 9.99 20.37
CA MET A 56 -5.40 9.79 19.04
C MET A 56 -5.65 8.31 18.77
N ILE A 57 -6.74 8.00 18.07
CA ILE A 57 -7.03 6.64 17.57
C ILE A 57 -6.44 6.54 16.16
N LEU A 58 -5.69 5.48 15.89
CA LEU A 58 -5.16 5.18 14.56
C LEU A 58 -6.29 4.69 13.65
N ILE A 59 -6.33 5.23 12.43
CA ILE A 59 -7.35 4.88 11.43
C ILE A 59 -6.84 3.70 10.61
N VAL A 60 -7.58 2.61 10.65
CA VAL A 60 -7.43 1.48 9.71
C VAL A 60 -8.45 1.68 8.59
N PRO A 61 -8.03 1.87 7.32
CA PRO A 61 -8.94 2.14 6.22
C PRO A 61 -10.00 1.06 5.99
N GLU A 62 -9.59 -0.21 6.02
CA GLU A 62 -10.49 -1.34 5.88
C GLU A 62 -10.07 -2.52 6.77
N GLY A 63 -11.03 -3.34 7.20
CA GLY A 63 -10.73 -4.50 8.04
C GLY A 63 -10.30 -4.12 9.46
N THR A 64 -9.29 -4.81 9.96
CA THR A 64 -8.77 -4.78 11.34
C THR A 64 -7.30 -4.35 11.39
N HIS A 65 -6.52 -4.56 10.33
CA HIS A 65 -5.08 -4.29 10.32
C HIS A 65 -4.68 -3.42 9.15
N ALA A 66 -3.65 -2.60 9.36
CA ALA A 66 -3.00 -1.85 8.30
C ALA A 66 -1.51 -1.70 8.60
N VAL A 67 -0.73 -1.16 7.66
CA VAL A 67 0.69 -0.88 7.88
C VAL A 67 0.92 0.61 8.09
N ARG A 68 1.66 0.94 9.15
CA ARG A 68 2.17 2.29 9.40
C ARG A 68 3.66 2.37 9.12
N LEU A 69 4.08 3.38 8.36
CA LEU A 69 5.48 3.63 8.02
C LEU A 69 6.04 4.79 8.82
N GLY A 70 6.96 4.56 9.75
CA GLY A 70 7.72 5.64 10.41
C GLY A 70 8.69 6.36 9.47
N ASN A 71 9.54 7.22 10.03
CA ASN A 71 10.54 7.95 9.25
C ASN A 71 11.52 6.99 8.56
N ASP A 72 11.84 7.28 7.30
CA ASP A 72 12.76 6.48 6.46
C ASP A 72 12.38 4.99 6.33
N ALA A 73 11.12 4.67 6.61
CA ALA A 73 10.59 3.32 6.53
C ALA A 73 9.95 3.04 5.17
N GLU A 74 10.01 1.79 4.75
CA GLU A 74 9.40 1.32 3.51
C GLU A 74 8.90 -0.11 3.61
N ILE A 75 7.88 -0.40 2.80
CA ILE A 75 7.47 -1.75 2.47
C ILE A 75 7.60 -1.99 0.96
N SER A 76 7.97 -3.20 0.58
CA SER A 76 8.07 -3.58 -0.82
C SER A 76 7.56 -4.99 -1.10
N GLN A 77 7.10 -5.19 -2.34
CA GLN A 77 6.70 -6.49 -2.85
C GLN A 77 7.20 -6.68 -4.28
N GLU A 78 7.80 -7.84 -4.57
CA GLU A 78 8.08 -8.27 -5.94
C GLU A 78 6.77 -8.72 -6.59
N ILE A 79 6.43 -8.11 -7.72
CA ILE A 79 5.23 -8.41 -8.48
C ILE A 79 5.60 -8.85 -9.89
N THR A 80 4.82 -9.81 -10.42
CA THR A 80 4.95 -10.26 -11.81
C THR A 80 3.99 -9.46 -12.67
N VAL A 81 4.53 -8.83 -13.71
CA VAL A 81 3.83 -7.95 -14.65
C VAL A 81 4.21 -8.32 -16.09
N GLU A 82 3.65 -7.63 -17.07
CA GLU A 82 3.94 -7.86 -18.49
C GLU A 82 4.67 -6.65 -19.05
N LYS A 83 5.91 -6.86 -19.51
CA LYS A 83 6.71 -5.80 -20.10
C LYS A 83 5.97 -5.05 -21.21
N GLY A 84 6.05 -3.72 -21.20
CA GLY A 84 5.40 -2.82 -22.16
C GLY A 84 3.92 -2.55 -21.89
N SER A 85 3.36 -3.10 -20.80
CA SER A 85 2.00 -2.81 -20.37
C SER A 85 1.97 -1.73 -19.28
N THR A 86 0.94 -0.89 -19.30
CA THR A 86 0.67 0.08 -18.23
C THR A 86 -0.14 -0.57 -17.12
N TYR A 87 0.26 -0.35 -15.87
CA TYR A 87 -0.46 -0.80 -14.68
C TYR A 87 -0.86 0.41 -13.83
N SER A 88 -1.98 0.29 -13.14
CA SER A 88 -2.38 1.21 -12.06
C SER A 88 -2.33 0.47 -10.74
N VAL A 89 -1.62 1.04 -9.78
CA VAL A 89 -1.61 0.67 -8.37
C VAL A 89 -2.61 1.58 -7.66
N SER A 90 -3.49 1.00 -6.86
CA SER A 90 -4.40 1.73 -5.98
C SER A 90 -4.21 1.27 -4.55
N PHE A 91 -4.37 2.18 -3.61
CA PHE A 91 -4.22 1.91 -2.19
C PHE A 91 -5.00 2.96 -1.39
N SER A 92 -5.30 2.66 -0.14
CA SER A 92 -5.87 3.60 0.82
C SER A 92 -4.78 4.13 1.72
N ALA A 93 -4.83 5.42 2.07
CA ALA A 93 -3.91 5.97 3.05
C ALA A 93 -4.59 6.93 4.02
N ALA A 94 -4.14 6.89 5.27
CA ALA A 94 -4.57 7.75 6.35
C ALA A 94 -3.38 8.51 6.93
N ARG A 95 -3.64 9.75 7.35
CA ARG A 95 -2.64 10.53 8.07
C ARG A 95 -2.68 10.25 9.56
N THR A 96 -1.54 10.33 10.22
CA THR A 96 -1.45 10.12 11.68
C THR A 96 -1.14 11.40 12.44
N CYS A 97 0.01 12.03 12.19
CA CYS A 97 0.49 13.17 12.96
C CYS A 97 0.74 14.43 12.12
N ALA A 98 1.34 14.26 10.94
CA ALA A 98 1.85 15.36 10.14
C ALA A 98 0.73 16.18 9.50
N GLN A 99 0.90 17.51 9.42
CA GLN A 99 0.01 18.36 8.61
C GLN A 99 0.22 18.14 7.10
N LEU A 100 1.45 17.82 6.70
CA LEU A 100 1.87 17.54 5.34
C LEU A 100 2.60 16.20 5.34
N GLU A 101 1.86 15.14 5.02
CA GLU A 101 2.41 13.80 4.92
C GLU A 101 2.54 13.44 3.44
N SER A 102 3.71 12.95 3.02
CA SER A 102 3.95 12.56 1.63
C SER A 102 4.44 11.13 1.58
N LEU A 103 3.91 10.35 0.65
CA LEU A 103 4.26 8.96 0.44
C LEU A 103 4.89 8.79 -0.93
N ASN A 104 6.12 8.30 -0.97
CA ASN A 104 6.77 7.93 -2.22
C ASN A 104 6.27 6.55 -2.64
N VAL A 105 5.76 6.45 -3.86
CA VAL A 105 5.42 5.18 -4.51
C VAL A 105 6.32 5.03 -5.71
N SER A 106 7.00 3.89 -5.82
CA SER A 106 7.96 3.68 -6.89
C SER A 106 8.01 2.24 -7.41
N VAL A 107 8.41 2.13 -8.67
CA VAL A 107 8.74 0.91 -9.37
C VAL A 107 9.96 1.20 -10.24
N LEU A 108 11.10 0.59 -9.91
CA LEU A 108 12.39 0.84 -10.59
C LEU A 108 12.72 2.34 -10.63
N SER A 109 12.85 2.92 -11.84
CA SER A 109 13.14 4.34 -12.07
C SER A 109 11.89 5.24 -12.01
N ALA A 110 10.69 4.66 -12.15
CA ALA A 110 9.43 5.38 -12.07
C ALA A 110 9.07 5.61 -10.60
N SER A 111 8.89 6.87 -10.19
CA SER A 111 8.46 7.20 -8.83
C SER A 111 7.55 8.42 -8.82
N GLN A 112 6.70 8.50 -7.81
CA GLN A 112 5.83 9.64 -7.55
C GLN A 112 5.75 9.88 -6.05
N ASN A 113 5.94 11.14 -5.63
CA ASN A 113 5.57 11.57 -4.29
C ASN A 113 4.09 11.96 -4.31
N ILE A 114 3.30 11.33 -3.45
CA ILE A 114 1.87 11.55 -3.31
C ILE A 114 1.67 12.28 -1.98
N ASP A 115 1.25 13.54 -2.06
CA ASP A 115 0.87 14.31 -0.89
C ASP A 115 -0.48 13.80 -0.38
N LEU A 116 -0.47 13.27 0.83
CA LEU A 116 -1.65 12.72 1.48
C LEU A 116 -2.49 13.88 2.00
N GLN A 117 -3.52 14.22 1.24
CA GLN A 117 -4.55 15.15 1.67
C GLN A 117 -5.71 14.35 2.24
N THR A 118 -5.66 13.97 3.51
CA THR A 118 -6.86 13.46 4.18
C THR A 118 -7.88 14.57 4.27
N LEU A 119 -8.98 14.45 3.52
CA LEU A 119 -10.13 15.32 3.68
C LEU A 119 -10.69 15.09 5.09
N TYR A 120 -11.14 16.18 5.75
CA TYR A 120 -11.85 16.08 7.02
C TYR A 120 -13.21 15.39 6.79
N SER A 121 -13.18 14.06 6.80
CA SER A 121 -14.30 13.16 6.64
C SER A 121 -14.43 12.28 7.89
N VAL A 122 -15.58 11.64 8.07
CA VAL A 122 -15.77 10.69 9.19
C VAL A 122 -14.94 9.42 9.01
N GLN A 123 -14.44 9.17 7.80
CA GLN A 123 -13.64 8.00 7.45
C GLN A 123 -12.17 8.17 7.87
N GLY A 124 -11.60 9.38 7.73
CA GLY A 124 -10.23 9.67 8.17
C GLY A 124 -9.12 9.11 7.28
N TRP A 125 -9.45 8.65 6.07
CA TRP A 125 -8.52 8.13 5.05
C TRP A 125 -9.04 8.47 3.65
N ASP A 126 -8.16 8.45 2.65
CA ASP A 126 -8.50 8.67 1.24
C ASP A 126 -7.89 7.59 0.32
N PRO A 127 -8.56 7.25 -0.79
CA PRO A 127 -8.01 6.35 -1.80
C PRO A 127 -7.08 7.10 -2.76
N TYR A 128 -5.97 6.46 -3.13
CA TYR A 128 -4.98 6.97 -4.06
C TYR A 128 -4.75 5.98 -5.19
N ALA A 129 -4.31 6.50 -6.34
CA ALA A 129 -3.91 5.69 -7.47
C ALA A 129 -2.72 6.32 -8.21
N TRP A 130 -1.79 5.48 -8.62
CA TRP A 130 -0.65 5.85 -9.45
C TRP A 130 -0.45 4.82 -10.56
N ALA A 131 0.05 5.24 -11.71
CA ALA A 131 0.23 4.37 -12.86
C ALA A 131 1.68 4.40 -13.36
N PHE A 132 2.17 3.23 -13.79
CA PHE A 132 3.50 3.05 -14.35
C PHE A 132 3.46 2.13 -15.56
N GLU A 133 4.44 2.25 -16.46
CA GLU A 133 4.68 1.30 -17.54
C GLU A 133 5.71 0.26 -17.09
N ALA A 134 5.42 -1.02 -17.26
CA ALA A 134 6.31 -2.09 -16.84
C ALA A 134 7.50 -2.23 -17.82
N GLU A 135 8.71 -1.90 -17.35
CA GLU A 135 9.94 -2.06 -18.16
C GLU A 135 10.46 -3.52 -18.20
N ASN A 136 10.08 -4.31 -17.20
CA ASN A 136 10.47 -5.71 -17.00
C ASN A 136 9.26 -6.56 -16.59
N ASP A 137 9.34 -7.89 -16.72
CA ASP A 137 8.25 -8.82 -16.33
C ASP A 137 8.19 -9.08 -14.81
N LYS A 138 9.23 -8.67 -14.09
CA LYS A 138 9.28 -8.67 -12.63
C LYS A 138 9.75 -7.31 -12.16
N VAL A 139 9.00 -6.71 -11.25
CA VAL A 139 9.32 -5.40 -10.70
C VAL A 139 9.09 -5.39 -9.19
N GLU A 140 9.81 -4.54 -8.48
CA GLU A 140 9.61 -4.31 -7.05
C GLU A 140 8.78 -3.02 -6.89
N LEU A 141 7.58 -3.16 -6.33
CA LEU A 141 6.73 -2.04 -5.93
C LEU A 141 7.11 -1.63 -4.51
N VAL A 142 7.44 -0.35 -4.33
CA VAL A 142 7.91 0.19 -3.05
C VAL A 142 7.01 1.35 -2.61
N PHE A 143 6.61 1.32 -1.35
CA PHE A 143 5.98 2.43 -0.65
C PHE A 143 6.95 2.90 0.43
N ARG A 144 7.40 4.15 0.34
CA ARG A 144 8.42 4.71 1.23
C ARG A 144 7.96 6.03 1.84
N ASN A 145 8.05 6.13 3.16
CA ASN A 145 7.98 7.39 3.88
C ASN A 145 9.39 7.95 4.02
N THR A 146 9.67 9.12 3.43
CA THR A 146 10.99 9.77 3.53
C THR A 146 11.23 10.40 4.89
N GLY A 147 10.21 10.51 5.75
CA GLY A 147 10.32 10.98 7.12
C GLY A 147 10.69 12.46 7.25
N MET A 148 9.69 13.32 7.45
CA MET A 148 9.92 14.75 7.71
C MET A 148 9.57 15.17 9.15
N GLU A 149 9.14 14.21 9.99
CA GLU A 149 8.57 14.50 11.30
C GLU A 149 9.58 14.34 12.45
N ASP A 150 9.42 15.14 13.51
CA ASP A 150 10.26 15.06 14.71
C ASP A 150 10.07 13.74 15.49
N ASP A 151 8.84 13.21 15.48
CA ASP A 151 8.54 11.90 16.04
C ASP A 151 8.77 10.82 14.96
N PRO A 152 9.77 9.93 15.12
CA PRO A 152 10.11 8.93 14.13
C PRO A 152 9.07 7.83 13.96
N THR A 153 8.10 7.73 14.89
CA THR A 153 6.96 6.81 14.80
C THR A 153 5.78 7.41 14.04
N CYS A 154 5.78 8.72 13.80
CA CYS A 154 4.75 9.37 12.99
C CYS A 154 4.97 9.08 11.51
N GLY A 155 3.87 8.85 10.81
CA GLY A 155 3.93 8.45 9.42
C GLY A 155 2.63 7.85 8.89
N PRO A 156 2.51 7.69 7.57
CA PRO A 156 1.25 7.34 6.94
C PRO A 156 0.87 5.90 7.25
N ILE A 157 -0.43 5.68 7.42
CA ILE A 157 -1.03 4.34 7.43
C ILE A 157 -1.46 4.02 6.00
N ILE A 158 -1.13 2.83 5.51
CA ILE A 158 -1.39 2.33 4.17
C ILE A 158 -2.15 1.01 4.28
N ASP A 159 -3.11 0.82 3.38
CA ASP A 159 -3.97 -0.35 3.34
C ASP A 159 -4.53 -0.61 1.93
N ASP A 160 -5.18 -1.76 1.71
CA ASP A 160 -5.97 -2.09 0.53
C ASP A 160 -5.20 -1.98 -0.81
N ILE A 161 -3.94 -2.42 -0.81
CA ILE A 161 -3.05 -2.30 -1.98
C ILE A 161 -3.47 -3.28 -3.08
N ALA A 162 -3.86 -2.72 -4.22
CA ALA A 162 -4.28 -3.45 -5.41
C ALA A 162 -3.52 -3.00 -6.66
N ILE A 163 -3.44 -3.89 -7.64
CA ILE A 163 -2.85 -3.58 -8.95
C ILE A 163 -3.75 -4.06 -10.09
N LYS A 164 -3.81 -3.26 -11.16
CA LYS A 164 -4.58 -3.59 -12.37
C LYS A 164 -3.83 -3.20 -13.63
N LYS A 165 -3.70 -4.15 -14.57
CA LYS A 165 -3.27 -3.85 -15.94
C LYS A 165 -4.31 -2.94 -16.60
N LEU A 166 -3.87 -1.78 -17.06
CA LEU A 166 -4.71 -0.86 -17.82
C LEU A 166 -4.77 -1.33 -19.27
N PHE A 167 -5.96 -1.29 -19.84
CA PHE A 167 -6.15 -1.51 -21.26
C PHE A 167 -6.11 -0.15 -21.95
N THR A 168 -5.07 0.07 -22.75
CA THR A 168 -5.07 1.19 -23.69
C THR A 168 -5.92 0.74 -24.88
N PRO A 169 -7.13 1.29 -25.11
CA PRO A 169 -7.85 0.98 -26.33
C PRO A 169 -7.00 1.43 -27.51
N ASP A 170 -6.86 0.55 -28.52
CA ASP A 170 -6.27 0.95 -29.80
C ASP A 170 -6.97 2.23 -30.29
N ARG A 171 -6.20 3.16 -30.91
CA ARG A 171 -6.80 4.31 -31.58
C ARG A 171 -7.92 3.79 -32.49
N PRO A 172 -9.18 4.20 -32.30
CA PRO A 172 -10.28 3.56 -32.99
C PRO A 172 -10.18 3.86 -34.49
N LYS A 173 -9.82 2.84 -35.28
CA LYS A 173 -10.15 2.79 -36.70
C LYS A 173 -11.58 2.24 -36.81
N GLY A 174 -12.58 3.08 -36.53
CA GLY A 174 -14.00 2.68 -36.55
C GLY A 174 -14.55 2.21 -35.19
N LYS A 175 -15.88 2.09 -35.13
CA LYS A 175 -16.79 2.08 -33.95
C LYS A 175 -16.20 1.55 -32.64
N MET A 176 -16.35 2.35 -31.57
CA MET A 176 -16.03 2.00 -30.19
C MET A 176 -16.78 0.74 -29.75
N GLU A 177 -16.03 -0.32 -29.44
CA GLU A 177 -16.51 -1.41 -28.60
C GLU A 177 -15.91 -1.26 -27.20
N THR A 178 -16.77 -1.15 -26.20
CA THR A 178 -16.39 -1.13 -24.78
C THR A 178 -15.92 -2.52 -24.35
N LYS A 179 -14.61 -2.73 -24.26
CA LYS A 179 -14.05 -3.91 -23.60
C LYS A 179 -13.98 -3.65 -22.10
N ASN A 180 -14.74 -4.43 -21.32
CA ASN A 180 -14.67 -4.39 -19.86
C ASN A 180 -13.30 -4.91 -19.38
N ALA A 181 -12.70 -4.17 -18.45
CA ALA A 181 -11.43 -4.56 -17.83
C ALA A 181 -11.65 -5.72 -16.83
N VAL A 182 -11.38 -6.95 -17.26
CA VAL A 182 -11.46 -8.16 -16.43
C VAL A 182 -10.34 -8.13 -15.37
N CYS A 183 -10.70 -8.30 -14.10
CA CYS A 183 -9.75 -8.41 -12.99
C CYS A 183 -9.06 -9.79 -13.02
N CYS A 184 -7.75 -9.80 -12.76
CA CYS A 184 -6.90 -10.94 -12.39
C CYS A 184 -7.45 -12.32 -12.77
N SER A 185 -7.26 -12.73 -14.03
CA SER A 185 -7.16 -14.16 -14.31
C SER A 185 -5.80 -14.62 -13.81
N TYR A 186 -5.71 -15.10 -12.57
CA TYR A 186 -4.59 -15.94 -12.16
C TYR A 186 -4.63 -17.19 -13.04
N GLY A 187 -3.84 -17.17 -14.11
CA GLY A 187 -3.59 -18.37 -14.90
C GLY A 187 -2.89 -19.37 -14.00
N LYS A 188 -3.56 -20.51 -13.76
CA LYS A 188 -2.85 -21.74 -13.44
C LYS A 188 -1.84 -21.99 -14.56
N ILE A 189 -0.56 -22.02 -14.23
CA ILE A 189 0.45 -22.78 -14.97
C ILE A 189 1.31 -23.46 -13.90
#